data_AF-A0A7L2MSN4-F1
#
_entry.id   AF-A0A7L2MSN4-F1
#
_cell.length_a   1.000
_cell.length_b   1.000
_cell.length_c   1.000
_cell.angle_alpha   90.00
_cell.angle_beta   90.00
_cell.angle_gamma   90.00
#
_symmetry.space_group_name_H-M   'P 1'
#
loop_
_entity.id
_entity.type
_entity.pdbx_description
1 polymer ?
#
loop_
_entity_poly.entity_id
_entity_poly.type
_entity_poly.pdbx_seq_one_letter_code
_entity_poly.pdbx_strand_id
1 'polypeptide(L)'
;RGRMAGNNQLCIRRWTTKNVAKWLKEEGFCEYVDLLCNRHRLDGITLLTLTEYDLRSPPLEIKILGDIKRLMLSIRKLQKQHIDVLEELGYTSDGHAGTVCPAGSLQGADWFCNGEVPRDYDGPITDLNGDQYQYANGKNKHATRRLDPEYWKTVLSCVYVFIVFGFTSFVMVIVHERVPDMQTYPPLPDIFLDSVPRIPWAFAMTEVCGVILCYIWLLVLLLHKHRSILLRRLCSLMGTVFLLRCITMFVTSLSVPGQHLQCTGKLYGNVWAKLQRAFAIWSGFGMTLTGVHTCGDYMFSGHTVVLTMLNFFVTEYTPRSWNFLHTLSWVLNLFGIFFILAAHEHYSIDVFIAFYITTRLFLYYHTLANTRAYQQSRRARIWFPMFSFFECNVNGTVPNEYCWPFSKPTILKRLIG
;
A
#
# COMPACT_ATOMS: atom_id res chain seq x y z
N ARG A 1 -34.66 44.61 43.66
CA ARG A 1 -35.35 44.67 42.35
C ARG A 1 -34.71 43.60 41.46
N GLY A 2 -35.24 42.37 41.48
CA GLY A 2 -34.69 41.24 40.73
C GLY A 2 -34.98 41.37 39.24
N ARG A 3 -33.99 41.13 38.38
CA ARG A 3 -34.21 40.93 36.94
C ARG A 3 -34.65 39.49 36.74
N MET A 4 -35.85 39.34 36.17
CA MET A 4 -36.45 38.08 35.75
C MET A 4 -35.51 37.30 34.82
N ALA A 5 -35.01 36.17 35.29
CA ALA A 5 -34.52 35.09 34.45
C ALA A 5 -35.71 34.16 34.17
N GLY A 6 -36.15 34.08 32.92
CA GLY A 6 -37.18 33.13 32.50
C GLY A 6 -37.91 33.57 31.23
N ASN A 7 -37.53 33.02 30.06
CA ASN A 7 -38.47 32.55 29.01
C ASN A 7 -37.88 32.08 27.65
N ASN A 8 -36.57 31.96 27.43
CA ASN A 8 -36.06 31.59 26.09
C ASN A 8 -36.03 30.09 25.75
N GLN A 9 -36.57 29.22 26.62
CA GLN A 9 -36.76 27.78 26.35
C GLN A 9 -38.04 27.47 25.53
N LEU A 10 -38.56 28.45 24.78
CA LEU A 10 -39.74 28.27 23.92
C LEU A 10 -39.34 27.50 22.66
N CYS A 11 -39.48 26.17 22.76
CA CYS A 11 -39.52 25.14 21.73
C CYS A 11 -39.27 25.67 20.31
N ILE A 12 -38.02 25.58 19.84
CA ILE A 12 -37.59 25.95 18.48
C ILE A 12 -38.47 25.33 17.39
N ARG A 13 -39.14 24.21 17.68
CA ARG A 13 -40.16 23.57 16.82
C ARG A 13 -41.35 24.49 16.48
N ARG A 14 -41.63 25.50 17.30
CA ARG A 14 -42.73 26.46 17.11
C ARG A 14 -42.27 27.78 16.50
N TRP A 15 -41.00 27.90 16.11
CA TRP A 15 -40.50 29.12 15.50
C TRP A 15 -41.04 29.28 14.09
N THR A 16 -41.80 30.36 13.89
CA THR A 16 -42.23 30.81 12.57
C THR A 16 -41.14 31.67 11.91
N THR A 17 -41.33 32.01 10.62
CA THR A 17 -40.44 32.91 9.88
C THR A 17 -40.22 34.27 10.58
N LYS A 18 -41.22 34.75 11.34
CA LYS A 18 -41.11 35.97 12.16
C LYS A 18 -40.17 35.82 13.34
N ASN A 19 -40.13 34.63 13.96
CA ASN A 19 -39.23 34.33 15.07
C ASN A 19 -37.79 34.18 14.57
N VAL A 20 -37.60 33.51 13.42
CA VAL A 20 -36.31 33.43 12.74
C VAL A 20 -35.82 34.82 12.32
N ALA A 21 -36.71 35.68 11.80
CA ALA A 21 -36.36 37.06 11.46
C ALA A 21 -35.92 37.88 12.68
N LYS A 22 -36.56 37.67 13.84
CA LYS A 22 -36.16 38.31 15.10
C LYS A 22 -34.79 37.83 15.55
N TRP A 23 -34.56 36.52 15.52
CA TRP A 23 -33.27 35.91 15.88
C TRP A 23 -32.13 36.40 14.96
N LEU A 24 -32.36 36.45 13.65
CA LEU A 24 -31.39 36.99 12.68
C LEU A 24 -31.01 38.45 12.99
N LYS A 25 -31.98 39.28 13.40
CA LYS A 25 -31.71 40.67 13.81
C LYS A 25 -30.90 40.75 15.11
N GLU A 26 -31.17 39.88 16.07
CA GLU A 26 -30.45 39.82 17.35
C GLU A 26 -29.00 39.34 17.17
N GLU A 27 -28.75 38.44 16.21
CA GLU A 27 -27.41 37.96 15.85
C GLU A 27 -26.67 38.87 14.85
N GLY A 28 -27.29 39.96 14.39
CA GLY A 28 -26.67 40.99 13.55
C GLY A 28 -26.77 40.75 12.03
N PHE A 29 -27.63 39.85 11.57
CA PHE A 29 -27.85 39.51 10.16
C PHE A 29 -29.13 40.15 9.57
N CYS A 30 -29.35 41.44 9.85
CA CYS A 30 -30.55 42.18 9.41
C CYS A 30 -30.76 42.16 7.89
N GLU A 31 -29.67 42.20 7.11
CA GLU A 31 -29.69 42.25 5.64
C GLU A 31 -30.19 40.95 5.02
N TYR A 32 -30.02 39.82 5.71
CA TYR A 32 -30.42 38.50 5.23
C TYR A 32 -31.86 38.13 5.64
N VAL A 33 -32.57 38.98 6.38
CA VAL A 33 -33.95 38.72 6.82
C VAL A 33 -34.91 38.63 5.63
N ASP A 34 -34.78 39.51 4.63
CA ASP A 34 -35.67 39.47 3.46
C ASP A 34 -35.43 38.20 2.63
N LEU A 35 -34.16 37.85 2.41
CA LEU A 35 -33.77 36.65 1.69
C LEU A 35 -34.24 35.39 2.43
N LEU A 36 -33.82 35.21 3.68
CA LEU A 36 -34.03 33.96 4.42
C LEU A 36 -35.49 33.79 4.87
N CYS A 37 -36.14 34.85 5.36
CA CYS A 37 -37.48 34.76 5.95
C CYS A 37 -38.62 35.15 5.00
N ASN A 38 -38.45 36.18 4.16
CA ASN A 38 -39.53 36.63 3.26
C ASN A 38 -39.53 35.86 1.94
N ARG A 39 -38.36 35.62 1.33
CA ARG A 39 -38.25 34.88 0.06
C ARG A 39 -38.21 33.37 0.26
N HIS A 40 -37.35 32.87 1.15
CA HIS A 40 -37.15 31.43 1.34
C HIS A 40 -37.92 30.83 2.52
N ARG A 41 -38.64 31.65 3.29
CA ARG A 41 -39.59 31.24 4.35
C ARG A 41 -39.00 30.25 5.36
N LEU A 42 -37.75 30.48 5.79
CA LEU A 42 -37.07 29.65 6.79
C LEU A 42 -37.79 29.71 8.16
N ASP A 43 -38.18 28.55 8.66
CA ASP A 43 -38.72 28.34 10.01
C ASP A 43 -37.63 27.78 10.96
N GLY A 44 -37.95 27.57 12.23
CA GLY A 44 -36.94 27.16 13.22
C GLY A 44 -36.29 25.81 12.94
N ILE A 45 -37.04 24.85 12.40
CA ILE A 45 -36.50 23.54 12.05
C ILE A 45 -35.60 23.62 10.83
N THR A 46 -36.03 24.35 9.80
CA THR A 46 -35.22 24.53 8.59
C THR A 46 -33.95 25.33 8.87
N LEU A 47 -33.99 26.29 9.81
CA LEU A 47 -32.81 26.99 10.29
C LEU A 47 -31.82 26.05 10.99
N LEU A 48 -32.32 25.08 11.79
CA LEU A 48 -31.49 24.10 12.49
C LEU A 48 -30.84 23.08 11.55
N THR A 49 -31.46 22.76 10.42
CA THR A 49 -30.90 21.79 9.46
C THR A 49 -30.05 22.45 8.36
N LEU A 50 -29.92 23.78 8.38
CA LEU A 50 -29.20 24.53 7.35
C LEU A 50 -27.71 24.20 7.36
N THR A 51 -27.16 23.88 6.18
CA THR A 51 -25.74 23.59 6.00
C THR A 51 -24.99 24.74 5.34
N GLU A 52 -23.66 24.71 5.42
CA GLU A 52 -22.82 25.69 4.72
C GLU A 52 -22.99 25.61 3.20
N TYR A 53 -23.34 24.43 2.67
CA TYR A 53 -23.60 24.25 1.24
C TYR A 53 -24.87 25.00 0.80
N ASP A 54 -25.91 24.97 1.62
CA ASP A 54 -27.20 25.61 1.32
C ASP A 54 -27.09 27.13 1.27
N LEU A 55 -26.22 27.72 2.11
CA LEU A 55 -25.94 29.16 2.07
C LEU A 55 -25.16 29.62 0.84
N ARG A 56 -24.31 28.74 0.29
CA ARG A 56 -23.42 29.05 -0.84
C ARG A 56 -24.05 28.77 -2.19
N SER A 57 -24.94 27.80 -2.25
CA SER A 57 -25.51 27.29 -3.49
C SER A 57 -26.88 27.90 -3.76
N PRO A 58 -27.39 27.83 -5.02
CA PRO A 58 -28.78 28.14 -5.29
C PRO A 58 -29.68 27.26 -4.39
N PRO A 59 -30.71 27.83 -3.74
CA PRO A 59 -31.36 29.08 -4.08
C PRO A 59 -30.95 30.32 -3.23
N LEU A 60 -30.05 30.19 -2.24
CA LEU A 60 -29.69 31.31 -1.34
C LEU A 60 -28.53 32.17 -1.87
N GLU A 61 -27.52 31.55 -2.49
CA GLU A 61 -26.40 32.21 -3.17
C GLU A 61 -25.77 33.42 -2.41
N ILE A 62 -25.49 33.28 -1.11
CA ILE A 62 -24.84 34.35 -0.35
C ILE A 62 -23.41 34.52 -0.87
N LYS A 63 -23.10 35.71 -1.40
CA LYS A 63 -21.80 35.99 -2.06
C LYS A 63 -20.68 36.33 -1.08
N ILE A 64 -21.02 36.85 0.09
CA ILE A 64 -20.04 37.32 1.07
C ILE A 64 -19.63 36.17 1.99
N LEU A 65 -18.43 35.63 1.78
CA LEU A 65 -17.91 34.49 2.54
C LEU A 65 -17.85 34.76 4.06
N GLY A 66 -17.57 35.99 4.46
CA GLY A 66 -17.53 36.41 5.87
C GLY A 66 -18.88 36.23 6.56
N ASP A 67 -19.96 36.62 5.89
CA ASP A 67 -21.32 36.52 6.42
C ASP A 67 -21.78 35.07 6.46
N ILE A 68 -21.45 34.27 5.45
CA ILE A 68 -21.70 32.82 5.45
C ILE A 68 -21.06 32.18 6.69
N LYS A 69 -19.79 32.47 6.97
CA LYS A 69 -19.08 31.86 8.09
C LYS A 69 -19.63 32.34 9.43
N ARG A 70 -19.93 33.63 9.59
CA ARG A 70 -20.53 34.17 10.82
C ARG A 70 -21.93 33.59 11.06
N LEU A 71 -22.76 33.52 10.03
CA LEU A 71 -24.11 32.95 10.11
C LEU A 71 -24.07 31.45 10.46
N MET A 72 -23.18 30.68 9.83
CA MET A 72 -23.00 29.26 10.17
C MET A 72 -22.52 29.05 11.60
N LEU A 73 -21.71 29.95 12.16
CA LEU A 73 -21.30 29.87 13.56
C LEU A 73 -22.48 30.12 14.50
N SER A 74 -23.31 31.13 14.22
CA SER A 74 -24.55 31.37 15.00
C SER A 74 -25.53 30.20 14.88
N ILE A 75 -25.68 29.60 13.69
CA ILE A 75 -26.52 28.40 13.48
C ILE A 75 -25.95 27.19 14.24
N ARG A 76 -24.63 26.94 14.22
CA ARG A 76 -24.01 25.85 15.00
C ARG A 76 -24.17 26.03 16.50
N LYS A 77 -24.11 27.27 16.99
CA LYS A 77 -24.39 27.60 18.38
C LYS A 77 -25.85 27.27 18.73
N LEU A 78 -26.78 27.59 17.83
CA LEU A 78 -28.20 27.25 17.97
C LEU A 78 -28.45 25.74 17.91
N GLN A 79 -27.80 25.01 17.01
CA GLN A 79 -27.84 23.54 16.92
C GLN A 79 -27.35 22.89 18.21
N LYS A 80 -26.24 23.35 18.78
CA LYS A 80 -25.71 22.83 20.05
C LYS A 80 -26.66 23.08 21.22
N GLN A 81 -27.39 24.19 21.21
CA GLN A 81 -28.41 24.49 22.23
C GLN A 81 -29.67 23.64 22.10
N HIS A 82 -29.90 23.03 20.93
CA HIS A 82 -31.09 22.25 20.61
C HIS A 82 -30.74 20.84 20.08
N ILE A 83 -29.69 20.23 20.62
CA ILE A 83 -29.17 18.94 20.15
C ILE A 83 -30.21 17.82 20.28
N ASP A 84 -31.00 17.81 21.36
CA ASP A 84 -32.06 16.83 21.60
C ASP A 84 -33.12 16.84 20.48
N VAL A 85 -33.42 18.02 19.92
CA VAL A 85 -34.37 18.17 18.80
C VAL A 85 -33.77 17.65 17.50
N LEU A 86 -32.45 17.83 17.32
CA LEU A 86 -31.73 17.39 16.13
C LEU A 86 -31.55 15.85 16.10
N GLU A 87 -31.33 15.23 17.27
CA GLU A 87 -31.29 13.78 17.45
C GLU A 87 -32.64 13.12 17.18
N GLU A 88 -33.75 13.70 17.65
CA GLU A 88 -35.11 13.21 17.36
C GLU A 88 -35.46 13.31 15.86
N LEU A 89 -34.87 14.28 15.15
CA LEU A 89 -35.01 14.43 13.70
C LEU A 89 -34.07 13.52 12.89
N GLY A 90 -33.24 12.70 13.55
CA GLY A 90 -32.31 11.77 12.90
C GLY A 90 -31.05 12.43 12.33
N TYR A 91 -30.75 13.67 12.71
CA TYR A 91 -29.52 14.38 12.34
C TYR A 91 -28.48 14.22 13.44
N THR A 92 -27.78 13.08 13.49
CA THR A 92 -26.65 12.93 14.40
C THR A 92 -25.49 13.80 13.92
N SER A 93 -25.04 14.72 14.77
CA SER A 93 -23.82 15.51 14.53
C SER A 93 -22.58 14.62 14.74
N ASP A 94 -22.43 13.62 13.89
CA ASP A 94 -21.14 13.00 13.57
C ASP A 94 -21.26 12.20 12.25
N GLY A 95 -20.94 12.88 11.15
CA GLY A 95 -20.59 12.27 9.87
C GLY A 95 -21.73 12.02 8.87
N HIS A 96 -21.60 12.17 7.56
CA HIS A 96 -20.54 12.61 6.64
C HIS A 96 -21.29 13.02 5.35
N ALA A 97 -20.76 13.94 4.53
CA ALA A 97 -21.31 14.09 3.17
C ALA A 97 -21.00 12.82 2.35
N GLY A 98 -22.02 12.00 2.06
CA GLY A 98 -21.93 10.95 1.03
C GLY A 98 -22.84 9.72 1.19
N THR A 99 -24.03 9.81 0.56
CA THR A 99 -24.75 8.73 -0.15
C THR A 99 -25.44 7.59 0.65
N VAL A 100 -26.76 7.52 0.42
CA VAL A 100 -27.76 6.55 0.89
C VAL A 100 -27.66 5.19 0.17
N CYS A 101 -27.78 4.06 0.89
CA CYS A 101 -28.54 2.86 0.50
C CYS A 101 -28.70 1.88 1.70
N PRO A 102 -29.74 1.01 1.70
CA PRO A 102 -30.43 0.56 2.92
C PRO A 102 -29.97 -0.78 3.50
N ALA A 103 -30.52 -1.04 4.69
CA ALA A 103 -30.23 -2.09 5.64
C ALA A 103 -30.29 -3.53 5.12
N GLY A 104 -29.42 -4.36 5.69
CA GLY A 104 -29.45 -5.82 5.65
C GLY A 104 -28.64 -6.36 6.83
N SER A 105 -29.33 -6.66 7.92
CA SER A 105 -28.84 -7.38 9.09
C SER A 105 -28.28 -8.76 8.73
N LEU A 106 -27.17 -9.19 9.34
CA LEU A 106 -27.11 -10.44 10.11
C LEU A 106 -25.79 -10.59 10.89
N GLN A 107 -25.96 -11.14 12.09
CA GLN A 107 -25.03 -11.54 13.14
C GLN A 107 -23.72 -12.20 12.73
N GLY A 108 -22.73 -12.09 13.63
CA GLY A 108 -21.68 -13.09 13.76
C GLY A 108 -20.42 -12.49 14.38
N ALA A 109 -20.18 -12.78 15.66
CA ALA A 109 -18.97 -12.43 16.38
C ALA A 109 -17.71 -12.94 15.66
N ASP A 110 -16.61 -12.18 15.72
CA ASP A 110 -15.35 -12.69 16.26
C ASP A 110 -14.26 -11.60 16.35
N TRP A 111 -13.75 -11.48 17.58
CA TRP A 111 -12.37 -11.15 17.98
C TRP A 111 -11.56 -10.17 17.13
N PHE A 112 -11.26 -8.98 17.66
CA PHE A 112 -9.91 -8.42 17.57
C PHE A 112 -9.58 -7.48 18.74
N CYS A 113 -8.34 -7.66 19.20
CA CYS A 113 -7.59 -6.98 20.24
C CYS A 113 -7.78 -5.46 20.30
N ASN A 114 -8.00 -4.94 21.51
CA ASN A 114 -7.33 -3.72 21.97
C ASN A 114 -7.14 -3.81 23.48
N GLY A 115 -5.89 -3.91 23.91
CA GLY A 115 -5.51 -3.55 25.27
C GLY A 115 -5.44 -2.03 25.34
N GLU A 116 -6.41 -1.41 26.01
CA GLU A 116 -6.31 -0.02 26.43
C GLU A 116 -5.81 0.03 27.87
N VAL A 117 -4.78 0.85 28.10
CA VAL A 117 -4.41 1.33 29.43
C VAL A 117 -5.02 2.74 29.56
N PRO A 118 -5.82 3.05 30.59
CA PRO A 118 -6.32 4.39 30.81
C PRO A 118 -5.20 5.26 31.37
N ARG A 119 -5.02 6.46 30.82
CA ARG A 119 -4.27 7.54 31.49
C ARG A 119 -5.19 8.73 31.67
N ASP A 120 -5.68 8.87 32.91
CA ASP A 120 -6.04 10.16 33.49
C ASP A 120 -4.83 11.09 33.50
N TYR A 121 -5.06 12.39 33.29
CA TYR A 121 -4.59 13.45 34.18
C TYR A 121 -5.26 14.78 33.81
N ASP A 122 -5.66 15.48 34.88
CA ASP A 122 -6.32 16.78 34.98
C ASP A 122 -5.64 17.93 34.20
N GLY A 123 -6.41 19.02 33.99
CA GLY A 123 -5.95 20.31 33.41
C GLY A 123 -4.92 21.07 34.26
N PRO A 124 -4.68 22.40 34.11
CA PRO A 124 -5.39 23.41 33.32
C PRO A 124 -4.47 24.41 32.55
N ILE A 125 -5.05 25.53 32.10
CA ILE A 125 -4.49 26.89 31.86
C ILE A 125 -4.15 27.31 30.40
N THR A 126 -4.71 28.49 30.06
CA THR A 126 -4.09 29.71 29.46
C THR A 126 -4.57 30.15 28.07
N ASP A 127 -5.18 31.35 28.09
CA ASP A 127 -5.50 32.23 26.97
C ASP A 127 -4.29 32.56 26.08
N LEU A 128 -4.52 32.73 24.76
CA LEU A 128 -4.28 33.98 24.02
C LEU A 128 -4.56 33.84 22.51
N ASN A 129 -5.21 34.88 21.98
CA ASN A 129 -5.58 35.16 20.60
C ASN A 129 -4.45 35.03 19.56
N GLY A 130 -4.84 34.76 18.30
CA GLY A 130 -4.03 35.08 17.13
C GLY A 130 -4.55 34.47 15.83
N ASP A 131 -5.46 35.16 15.15
CA ASP A 131 -5.71 34.96 13.72
C ASP A 131 -4.46 35.34 12.91
N GLN A 132 -3.95 34.43 12.08
CA GLN A 132 -3.21 34.82 10.88
C GLN A 132 -3.30 33.71 9.82
N TYR A 133 -4.18 33.92 8.85
CA TYR A 133 -4.05 33.30 7.53
C TYR A 133 -3.02 34.10 6.73
N GLN A 134 -1.96 33.43 6.25
CA GLN A 134 -1.07 33.99 5.24
C GLN A 134 -0.78 32.92 4.18
N TYR A 135 -1.27 33.15 2.96
CA TYR A 135 -0.77 32.52 1.75
C TYR A 135 0.61 33.10 1.46
N ALA A 136 1.67 32.30 1.61
CA ALA A 136 2.85 32.25 0.74
C ALA A 136 3.92 31.38 1.38
N ASN A 137 4.33 30.36 0.62
CA ASN A 137 5.68 29.79 0.60
C ASN A 137 6.25 29.17 1.90
N GLY A 138 6.57 27.88 1.82
CA GLY A 138 7.48 27.21 2.76
C GLY A 138 6.79 26.58 3.98
N LYS A 139 7.06 25.29 4.16
CA LYS A 139 6.77 24.48 5.36
C LYS A 139 5.29 24.13 5.54
N ASN A 140 4.81 23.19 4.72
CA ASN A 140 3.95 22.14 5.27
C ASN A 140 4.72 21.55 6.47
N LYS A 141 4.34 21.94 7.68
CA LYS A 141 4.67 21.16 8.88
C LYS A 141 4.09 19.77 8.61
N HIS A 142 4.97 18.86 8.20
CA HIS A 142 4.72 17.44 8.15
C HIS A 142 4.04 17.09 9.48
N ALA A 143 2.73 16.84 9.47
CA ALA A 143 2.12 16.02 10.49
C ALA A 143 3.01 14.79 10.55
N THR A 144 3.76 14.63 11.64
CA THR A 144 4.82 13.66 11.80
C THR A 144 4.24 12.33 11.40
N ARG A 145 4.63 11.89 10.21
CA ARG A 145 4.10 10.73 9.56
C ARG A 145 4.59 9.56 10.40
N ARG A 146 3.72 9.05 11.28
CA ARG A 146 4.03 7.86 12.09
C ARG A 146 4.18 6.68 11.14
N LEU A 147 5.41 6.48 10.68
CA LEU A 147 5.89 5.27 10.04
C LEU A 147 6.61 4.49 11.13
N ASP A 148 5.84 4.02 12.12
CA ASP A 148 6.41 3.29 13.23
C ASP A 148 6.92 1.93 12.71
N PRO A 149 8.19 1.59 12.97
CA PRO A 149 8.76 0.34 12.48
C PRO A 149 8.16 -0.83 13.25
N GLU A 150 7.12 -1.45 12.69
CA GLU A 150 6.52 -2.66 13.22
C GLU A 150 7.40 -3.88 12.89
N TYR A 151 8.45 -4.08 13.69
CA TYR A 151 9.41 -5.16 13.50
C TYR A 151 8.73 -6.54 13.50
N TRP A 152 7.71 -6.76 14.32
CA TRP A 152 6.98 -8.03 14.37
C TRP A 152 6.30 -8.38 13.03
N LYS A 153 5.70 -7.40 12.34
CA LYS A 153 5.11 -7.59 11.00
C LYS A 153 6.19 -7.86 9.96
N THR A 154 7.35 -7.24 10.12
CA THR A 154 8.50 -7.48 9.25
C THR A 154 9.01 -8.91 9.41
N VAL A 155 9.18 -9.38 10.65
CA VAL A 155 9.56 -10.77 10.95
C VAL A 155 8.54 -11.75 10.37
N LEU A 156 7.24 -11.50 10.54
CA LEU A 156 6.20 -12.35 9.96
C LEU A 156 6.28 -12.40 8.43
N SER A 157 6.54 -11.27 7.77
CA SER A 157 6.75 -11.22 6.32
C SER A 157 8.01 -11.98 5.87
N CYS A 158 9.11 -11.88 6.62
CA CYS A 158 10.32 -12.65 6.38
C CYS A 158 10.08 -14.16 6.53
N VAL A 159 9.35 -14.58 7.58
CA VAL A 159 8.98 -15.99 7.78
C VAL A 159 8.10 -16.48 6.63
N TYR A 160 7.14 -15.67 6.18
CA TYR A 160 6.29 -15.99 5.04
C TYR A 160 7.11 -16.27 3.77
N VAL A 161 8.00 -15.35 3.36
CA VAL A 161 8.81 -15.56 2.15
C VAL A 161 9.78 -16.75 2.32
N PHE A 162 10.33 -16.95 3.52
CA PHE A 162 11.20 -18.09 3.81
C PHE A 162 10.48 -19.43 3.61
N ILE A 163 9.26 -19.56 4.15
CA ILE A 163 8.41 -20.74 3.93
C ILE A 163 8.07 -20.90 2.45
N VAL A 164 7.73 -19.81 1.75
CA VAL A 164 7.42 -19.85 0.31
C VAL A 164 8.62 -20.32 -0.50
N PHE A 165 9.85 -19.88 -0.20
CA PHE A 165 11.04 -20.35 -0.90
C PHE A 165 11.37 -21.82 -0.60
N GLY A 166 11.17 -22.28 0.64
CA GLY A 166 11.25 -23.70 0.97
C GLY A 166 10.22 -24.52 0.19
N PHE A 167 8.97 -24.05 0.14
CA PHE A 167 7.90 -24.66 -0.64
C PHE A 167 8.20 -24.65 -2.15
N THR A 168 8.75 -23.56 -2.68
CA THR A 168 9.19 -23.46 -4.08
C THR A 168 10.23 -24.53 -4.39
N SER A 169 11.24 -24.67 -3.53
CA SER A 169 12.30 -25.66 -3.70
C SER A 169 11.74 -27.09 -3.70
N PHE A 170 10.76 -27.36 -2.84
CA PHE A 170 10.06 -28.65 -2.83
C PHE A 170 9.24 -28.87 -4.11
N VAL A 171 8.45 -27.88 -4.55
CA VAL A 171 7.66 -27.97 -5.79
C VAL A 171 8.56 -28.16 -7.01
N MET A 172 9.72 -27.51 -7.06
CA MET A 172 10.70 -27.70 -8.15
C MET A 172 11.19 -29.15 -8.24
N VAL A 173 11.42 -29.83 -7.11
CA VAL A 173 11.78 -31.27 -7.11
C VAL A 173 10.63 -32.12 -7.64
N ILE A 174 9.39 -31.84 -7.24
CA ILE A 174 8.21 -32.59 -7.70
C ILE A 174 7.98 -32.39 -9.20
N VAL A 175 8.08 -31.15 -9.67
CA VAL A 175 7.89 -30.81 -11.09
C VAL A 175 9.00 -31.39 -11.94
N HIS A 176 10.24 -31.45 -11.42
CA HIS A 176 11.37 -32.10 -12.09
C HIS A 176 11.12 -33.57 -12.42
N GLU A 177 10.46 -34.32 -11.53
CA GLU A 177 10.09 -35.72 -11.80
C GLU A 177 8.92 -35.87 -12.78
N ARG A 178 8.09 -34.83 -12.90
CA ARG A 178 6.97 -34.78 -13.83
C ARG A 178 7.36 -34.26 -15.21
N VAL A 179 8.61 -33.86 -15.41
CA VAL A 179 9.09 -33.38 -16.71
C VAL A 179 8.84 -34.48 -17.75
N PRO A 180 8.15 -34.17 -18.87
CA PRO A 180 7.95 -35.12 -19.95
C PRO A 180 9.28 -35.62 -20.52
N ASP A 181 9.31 -36.87 -20.95
CA ASP A 181 10.51 -37.43 -21.56
C ASP A 181 10.88 -36.70 -22.85
N MET A 182 12.14 -36.28 -22.96
CA MET A 182 12.64 -35.42 -24.04
C MET A 182 12.63 -36.12 -25.41
N GLN A 183 12.68 -37.45 -25.44
CA GLN A 183 12.61 -38.21 -26.69
C GLN A 183 11.18 -38.25 -27.24
N THR A 184 10.19 -38.29 -26.36
CA THR A 184 8.77 -38.35 -26.73
C THR A 184 8.19 -36.96 -27.01
N TYR A 185 8.62 -35.95 -26.25
CA TYR A 185 8.10 -34.59 -26.32
C TYR A 185 9.24 -33.58 -26.57
N PRO A 186 9.45 -33.15 -27.83
CA PRO A 186 10.47 -32.16 -28.14
C PRO A 186 10.16 -30.77 -27.55
N PRO A 187 11.13 -29.84 -27.56
CA PRO A 187 10.91 -28.45 -27.17
C PRO A 187 9.78 -27.80 -27.99
N LEU A 188 9.03 -26.89 -27.36
CA LEU A 188 8.03 -26.12 -28.08
C LEU A 188 8.70 -25.12 -29.04
N PRO A 189 8.10 -24.82 -30.19
CA PRO A 189 8.63 -23.82 -31.11
C PRO A 189 8.64 -22.43 -30.44
N ASP A 190 9.80 -21.79 -30.43
CA ASP A 190 10.00 -20.47 -29.84
C ASP A 190 10.90 -19.64 -30.75
N ILE A 191 10.31 -18.58 -31.31
CA ILE A 191 10.94 -17.73 -32.34
C ILE A 191 12.31 -17.21 -31.88
N PHE A 192 12.47 -16.84 -30.61
CA PHE A 192 13.73 -16.31 -30.13
C PHE A 192 14.80 -17.41 -30.03
N LEU A 193 14.45 -18.55 -29.44
CA LEU A 193 15.38 -19.68 -29.31
C LEU A 193 15.76 -20.27 -30.68
N ASP A 194 14.86 -20.20 -31.67
CA ASP A 194 15.14 -20.64 -33.03
C ASP A 194 16.05 -19.65 -33.79
N SER A 195 16.01 -18.36 -33.43
CA SER A 195 16.74 -17.28 -34.12
C SER A 195 18.11 -16.98 -33.53
N VAL A 196 18.32 -17.25 -32.24
CA VAL A 196 19.55 -16.90 -31.52
C VAL A 196 20.34 -18.17 -31.20
N PRO A 197 21.65 -18.23 -31.49
CA PRO A 197 22.46 -19.37 -31.09
C PRO A 197 22.68 -19.38 -29.59
N ARG A 198 22.64 -20.57 -28.99
CA ARG A 198 22.85 -20.75 -27.56
C ARG A 198 24.24 -20.29 -27.11
N ILE A 199 24.28 -19.52 -26.03
CA ILE A 199 25.50 -19.07 -25.35
C ILE A 199 25.60 -19.76 -23.97
N PRO A 200 26.52 -20.71 -23.78
CA PRO A 200 26.54 -21.55 -22.56
C PRO A 200 26.93 -20.79 -21.29
N TRP A 201 27.72 -19.72 -21.39
CA TRP A 201 28.11 -18.90 -20.24
C TRP A 201 27.08 -17.83 -19.87
N ALA A 202 26.05 -17.59 -20.71
CA ALA A 202 25.10 -16.51 -20.52
C ALA A 202 24.33 -16.67 -19.21
N PHE A 203 23.91 -17.88 -18.87
CA PHE A 203 23.14 -18.12 -17.64
C PHE A 203 23.93 -17.74 -16.36
N ALA A 204 25.23 -18.05 -16.32
CA ALA A 204 26.08 -17.64 -15.22
C ALA A 204 26.18 -16.10 -15.12
N MET A 205 26.20 -15.39 -16.25
CA MET A 205 26.20 -13.92 -16.26
C MET A 205 24.86 -13.33 -15.79
N THR A 206 23.74 -13.98 -16.05
CA THR A 206 22.44 -13.62 -15.44
C THR A 206 22.51 -13.64 -13.93
N GLU A 207 23.04 -14.71 -13.35
CA GLU A 207 23.15 -14.85 -11.90
C GLU A 207 24.11 -13.82 -11.31
N VAL A 208 25.22 -13.52 -11.99
CA VAL A 208 26.12 -12.42 -11.61
C VAL A 208 25.38 -11.07 -11.61
N CYS A 209 24.59 -10.77 -12.64
CA CYS A 209 23.76 -9.56 -12.68
C CYS A 209 22.77 -9.50 -11.50
N GLY A 210 22.14 -10.64 -11.18
CA GLY A 210 21.23 -10.78 -10.04
C GLY A 210 21.91 -10.54 -8.70
N VAL A 211 23.10 -11.11 -8.49
CA VAL A 211 23.90 -10.90 -7.28
C VAL A 211 24.32 -9.44 -7.14
N ILE A 212 24.75 -8.79 -8.23
CA ILE A 212 25.09 -7.36 -8.22
C ILE A 212 23.87 -6.51 -7.83
N LEU A 213 22.71 -6.74 -8.45
CA LEU A 213 21.46 -6.05 -8.10
C LEU A 213 21.05 -6.30 -6.65
N CYS A 214 21.20 -7.53 -6.17
CA CYS A 214 20.92 -7.89 -4.78
C CYS A 214 21.83 -7.12 -3.81
N TYR A 215 23.13 -7.03 -4.11
CA TYR A 215 24.08 -6.25 -3.31
C TYR A 215 23.73 -4.76 -3.28
N ILE A 216 23.42 -4.17 -4.44
CA ILE A 216 22.96 -2.78 -4.55
C ILE A 216 21.72 -2.56 -3.68
N TRP A 217 20.73 -3.45 -3.79
CA TRP A 217 19.50 -3.37 -3.00
C TRP A 217 19.76 -3.51 -1.49
N LEU A 218 20.60 -4.45 -1.07
CA LEU A 218 20.98 -4.59 0.33
C LEU A 218 21.65 -3.33 0.87
N LEU A 219 22.52 -2.69 0.08
CA LEU A 219 23.15 -1.43 0.46
C LEU A 219 22.12 -0.30 0.59
N VAL A 220 21.17 -0.19 -0.34
CA VAL A 220 20.04 0.75 -0.24
C VAL A 220 19.25 0.49 1.03
N LEU A 221 18.89 -0.77 1.29
CA LEU A 221 18.11 -1.18 2.46
C LEU A 221 18.82 -0.84 3.78
N LEU A 222 20.14 -1.07 3.86
CA LEU A 222 20.95 -0.78 5.04
C LEU A 222 21.03 0.72 5.33
N LEU A 223 21.14 1.55 4.29
CA LEU A 223 21.25 3.00 4.41
C LEU A 223 19.88 3.70 4.53
N HIS A 224 18.78 3.03 4.23
CA HIS A 224 17.45 3.63 4.27
C HIS A 224 16.91 3.73 5.70
N LYS A 225 16.36 4.89 6.08
CA LYS A 225 15.82 5.15 7.43
C LYS A 225 14.66 4.20 7.78
N HIS A 226 13.80 3.91 6.81
CA HIS A 226 12.61 3.05 6.96
C HIS A 226 12.83 1.59 6.54
N ARG A 227 14.02 1.03 6.77
CA ARG A 227 14.44 -0.31 6.32
C ARG A 227 13.45 -1.45 6.60
N SER A 228 12.77 -1.43 7.75
CA SER A 228 11.79 -2.48 8.12
C SER A 228 10.59 -2.50 7.17
N ILE A 229 10.08 -1.33 6.79
CA ILE A 229 8.94 -1.21 5.87
C ILE A 229 9.35 -1.69 4.47
N LEU A 230 10.52 -1.28 3.99
CA LEU A 230 11.04 -1.70 2.68
C LEU A 230 11.24 -3.22 2.62
N LEU A 231 11.87 -3.81 3.64
CA LEU A 231 12.09 -5.25 3.73
C LEU A 231 10.76 -6.01 3.76
N ARG A 232 9.79 -5.55 4.57
CA ARG A 232 8.45 -6.14 4.64
C ARG A 232 7.74 -6.13 3.28
N ARG A 233 7.82 -5.02 2.54
CA ARG A 233 7.23 -4.90 1.20
C ARG A 233 7.88 -5.86 0.21
N LEU A 234 9.21 -5.95 0.24
CA LEU A 234 9.98 -6.88 -0.60
C LEU A 234 9.59 -8.33 -0.32
N CYS A 235 9.60 -8.74 0.95
CA CYS A 235 9.25 -10.11 1.35
C CYS A 235 7.80 -10.44 0.98
N SER A 236 6.84 -9.52 1.20
CA SER A 236 5.45 -9.71 0.82
C SER A 236 5.28 -9.87 -0.69
N LEU A 237 5.91 -9.02 -1.51
CA LEU A 237 5.79 -9.07 -2.97
C LEU A 237 6.48 -10.31 -3.53
N MET A 238 7.71 -10.59 -3.08
CA MET A 238 8.47 -11.75 -3.53
C MET A 238 7.76 -13.06 -3.18
N GLY A 239 7.30 -13.21 -1.94
CA GLY A 239 6.54 -14.39 -1.52
C GLY A 239 5.24 -14.58 -2.30
N THR A 240 4.50 -13.50 -2.58
CA THR A 240 3.25 -13.60 -3.37
C THR A 240 3.51 -14.10 -4.79
N VAL A 241 4.54 -13.53 -5.45
CA VAL A 241 4.89 -13.89 -6.82
C VAL A 241 5.42 -15.33 -6.91
N PHE A 242 6.27 -15.75 -5.97
CA PHE A 242 6.79 -17.12 -5.93
C PHE A 242 5.74 -18.15 -5.53
N LEU A 243 4.76 -17.79 -4.68
CA LEU A 243 3.64 -18.68 -4.39
C LEU A 243 2.77 -18.92 -5.64
N LEU A 244 2.52 -17.88 -6.44
CA LEU A 244 1.84 -18.02 -7.73
C LEU A 244 2.63 -18.95 -8.66
N ARG A 245 3.95 -18.76 -8.74
CA ARG A 245 4.86 -19.63 -9.50
C ARG A 245 4.74 -21.11 -9.09
N CYS A 246 4.68 -21.40 -7.79
CA CYS A 246 4.52 -22.77 -7.31
C CYS A 246 3.23 -23.41 -7.84
N ILE A 247 2.13 -22.67 -7.77
CA ILE A 247 0.82 -23.15 -8.24
C ILE A 247 0.87 -23.38 -9.76
N THR A 248 1.40 -22.44 -10.53
CA THR A 248 1.46 -22.56 -11.99
C THR A 248 2.31 -23.76 -12.40
N MET A 249 3.53 -23.88 -11.89
CA MET A 249 4.45 -25.00 -12.23
C MET A 249 3.89 -26.36 -11.84
N PHE A 250 3.17 -26.44 -10.72
CA PHE A 250 2.53 -27.68 -10.29
C PHE A 250 1.36 -28.08 -11.19
N VAL A 251 0.55 -27.11 -11.63
CA VAL A 251 -0.62 -27.35 -12.49
C VAL A 251 -0.21 -27.73 -13.91
N THR A 252 0.86 -27.16 -14.45
CA THR A 252 1.32 -27.48 -15.81
C THR A 252 2.84 -27.55 -15.84
N SER A 253 3.36 -28.71 -16.25
CA SER A 253 4.78 -28.95 -16.48
C SER A 253 5.03 -28.95 -18.00
N LEU A 254 5.91 -28.05 -18.46
CA LEU A 254 6.26 -27.92 -19.88
C LEU A 254 7.50 -28.77 -20.23
N SER A 255 7.67 -29.08 -21.52
CA SER A 255 8.86 -29.81 -22.00
C SER A 255 10.10 -28.92 -21.95
N VAL A 256 11.27 -29.56 -21.88
CA VAL A 256 12.57 -28.90 -21.73
C VAL A 256 12.90 -28.06 -22.97
N PRO A 257 13.34 -26.79 -22.83
CA PRO A 257 13.60 -25.89 -23.95
C PRO A 257 14.84 -26.23 -24.78
N GLY A 258 15.77 -27.04 -24.25
CA GLY A 258 16.99 -27.41 -24.97
C GLY A 258 17.52 -28.80 -24.61
N GLN A 259 18.09 -29.48 -25.59
CA GLN A 259 18.68 -30.82 -25.43
C GLN A 259 19.92 -30.84 -24.52
N HIS A 260 20.51 -29.67 -24.26
CA HIS A 260 21.69 -29.54 -23.43
C HIS A 260 21.43 -29.71 -21.93
N LEU A 261 20.17 -29.56 -21.51
CA LEU A 261 19.77 -29.88 -20.15
C LEU A 261 19.54 -31.38 -20.04
N GLN A 262 20.53 -32.12 -19.55
CA GLN A 262 20.38 -33.54 -19.27
C GLN A 262 19.53 -33.76 -18.02
N CYS A 263 18.21 -33.75 -18.19
CA CYS A 263 17.24 -33.97 -17.11
C CYS A 263 16.87 -35.45 -17.02
N THR A 264 17.49 -36.20 -16.10
CA THR A 264 17.09 -37.59 -15.83
C THR A 264 15.92 -37.62 -14.83
N GLY A 265 14.69 -37.70 -15.32
CA GLY A 265 13.45 -37.57 -14.54
C GLY A 265 13.13 -38.66 -13.50
N LYS A 266 14.06 -39.57 -13.15
CA LYS A 266 13.76 -40.75 -12.30
C LYS A 266 14.78 -41.04 -11.19
N LEU A 267 15.47 -40.04 -10.64
CA LEU A 267 16.54 -40.31 -9.65
C LEU A 267 16.08 -40.48 -8.18
N TYR A 268 14.90 -40.01 -7.77
CA TYR A 268 14.55 -39.92 -6.35
C TYR A 268 13.41 -40.88 -5.94
N GLY A 269 13.74 -42.14 -5.67
CA GLY A 269 12.74 -43.14 -5.25
C GLY A 269 12.09 -42.86 -3.89
N ASN A 270 12.81 -42.23 -2.96
CA ASN A 270 12.36 -42.04 -1.58
C ASN A 270 11.96 -40.58 -1.29
N VAL A 271 10.88 -40.37 -0.52
CA VAL A 271 10.43 -39.04 -0.06
C VAL A 271 11.54 -38.29 0.68
N TRP A 272 12.35 -39.01 1.47
CA TRP A 272 13.50 -38.44 2.17
C TRP A 272 14.57 -37.89 1.22
N ALA A 273 14.88 -38.60 0.12
CA ALA A 273 15.83 -38.14 -0.88
C ALA A 273 15.32 -36.89 -1.61
N LYS A 274 14.01 -36.81 -1.87
CA LYS A 274 13.37 -35.60 -2.42
C LYS A 274 13.49 -34.43 -1.47
N LEU A 275 13.26 -34.64 -0.17
CA LEU A 275 13.37 -33.59 0.84
C LEU A 275 14.82 -33.10 0.99
N GLN A 276 15.80 -34.01 0.94
CA GLN A 276 17.22 -33.67 0.97
C GLN A 276 17.64 -32.85 -0.25
N ARG A 277 17.16 -33.20 -1.45
CA ARG A 277 17.39 -32.41 -2.66
C ARG A 277 16.70 -31.04 -2.59
N ALA A 278 15.45 -31.00 -2.12
CA ALA A 278 14.72 -29.74 -1.92
C ALA A 278 15.46 -28.82 -0.94
N PHE A 279 16.01 -29.38 0.15
CA PHE A 279 16.83 -28.63 1.09
C PHE A 279 18.13 -28.10 0.45
N ALA A 280 18.80 -28.90 -0.39
CA ALA A 280 19.99 -28.45 -1.12
C ALA A 280 19.70 -27.33 -2.12
N ILE A 281 18.56 -27.40 -2.83
CA ILE A 281 18.09 -26.31 -3.71
C ILE A 281 17.80 -25.06 -2.88
N TRP A 282 17.14 -25.23 -1.74
CA TRP A 282 16.76 -24.13 -0.86
C TRP A 282 17.96 -23.42 -0.26
N SER A 283 18.97 -24.16 0.21
CA SER A 283 20.20 -23.60 0.78
C SER A 283 21.09 -22.93 -0.28
N GLY A 284 21.03 -23.40 -1.52
CA GLY A 284 21.69 -22.78 -2.69
C GLY A 284 20.91 -21.61 -3.30
N PHE A 285 19.77 -21.20 -2.72
CA PHE A 285 18.85 -20.20 -3.28
C PHE A 285 18.42 -20.47 -4.73
N GLY A 286 18.47 -21.73 -5.17
CA GLY A 286 18.13 -22.14 -6.54
C GLY A 286 19.10 -21.64 -7.63
N MET A 287 20.31 -21.20 -7.27
CA MET A 287 21.31 -20.70 -8.22
C MET A 287 22.14 -21.85 -8.82
N THR A 288 22.36 -21.82 -10.13
CA THR A 288 23.25 -22.76 -10.83
C THR A 288 24.72 -22.56 -10.48
N LEU A 289 25.16 -21.36 -10.06
CA LEU A 289 26.51 -21.14 -9.51
C LEU A 289 26.79 -22.01 -8.28
N THR A 290 25.76 -22.45 -7.55
CA THR A 290 25.90 -23.37 -6.41
C THR A 290 25.86 -24.85 -6.81
N GLY A 291 25.86 -25.14 -8.11
CA GLY A 291 25.81 -26.50 -8.66
C GLY A 291 24.40 -27.09 -8.73
N VAL A 292 23.37 -26.27 -8.53
CA VAL A 292 21.97 -26.71 -8.56
C VAL A 292 21.43 -26.57 -9.98
N HIS A 293 21.32 -27.70 -10.68
CA HIS A 293 20.55 -27.79 -11.92
C HIS A 293 19.20 -28.43 -11.62
N THR A 294 18.13 -27.75 -12.01
CA THR A 294 16.74 -28.20 -11.92
C THR A 294 16.09 -28.08 -13.28
N CYS A 295 15.12 -28.95 -13.55
CA CYS A 295 14.35 -28.93 -14.78
C CYS A 295 12.86 -28.91 -14.46
N GLY A 296 12.06 -28.40 -15.38
CA GLY A 296 10.60 -28.40 -15.29
C GLY A 296 10.01 -27.11 -14.76
N ASP A 297 10.83 -26.16 -14.31
CA ASP A 297 10.40 -24.84 -13.86
C ASP A 297 10.27 -23.83 -15.02
N TYR A 298 9.74 -24.30 -16.15
CA TYR A 298 9.59 -23.55 -17.40
C TYR A 298 8.21 -22.91 -17.55
N MET A 299 7.48 -22.64 -16.46
CA MET A 299 6.28 -21.82 -16.53
C MET A 299 6.44 -20.69 -15.53
N PHE A 300 6.76 -19.49 -16.04
CA PHE A 300 7.20 -18.30 -15.29
C PHE A 300 8.68 -18.39 -14.88
N SER A 301 9.56 -17.44 -15.25
CA SER A 301 11.00 -17.45 -14.92
C SER A 301 11.34 -16.75 -13.59
N GLY A 302 12.13 -17.39 -12.72
CA GLY A 302 12.32 -16.98 -11.33
C GLY A 302 13.43 -15.95 -11.21
N HIS A 303 14.49 -16.18 -11.98
CA HIS A 303 15.56 -15.22 -12.21
C HIS A 303 15.02 -13.91 -12.77
N THR A 304 14.11 -13.98 -13.75
CA THR A 304 13.46 -12.77 -14.30
C THR A 304 12.67 -12.00 -13.24
N VAL A 305 11.90 -12.70 -12.41
CA VAL A 305 11.16 -12.09 -11.28
C VAL A 305 12.12 -11.40 -10.32
N VAL A 306 13.19 -12.08 -9.89
CA VAL A 306 14.14 -11.54 -8.91
C VAL A 306 14.87 -10.31 -9.48
N LEU A 307 15.40 -10.40 -10.70
CA LEU A 307 16.05 -9.28 -11.39
C LEU A 307 15.12 -8.06 -11.50
N THR A 308 13.90 -8.29 -12.01
CA THR A 308 12.92 -7.22 -12.25
C THR A 308 12.45 -6.59 -10.93
N MET A 309 12.16 -7.42 -9.92
CA MET A 309 11.74 -6.97 -8.60
C MET A 309 12.84 -6.13 -7.93
N LEU A 310 14.08 -6.63 -7.91
CA LEU A 310 15.21 -5.89 -7.34
C LEU A 310 15.43 -4.55 -8.06
N ASN A 311 15.39 -4.55 -9.39
CA ASN A 311 15.48 -3.31 -10.18
C ASN A 311 14.41 -2.30 -9.78
N PHE A 312 13.13 -2.72 -9.71
CA PHE A 312 12.04 -1.81 -9.34
C PHE A 312 12.18 -1.28 -7.91
N PHE A 313 12.54 -2.13 -6.96
CA PHE A 313 12.80 -1.71 -5.58
C PHE A 313 13.96 -0.71 -5.49
N VAL A 314 15.06 -0.93 -6.23
CA VAL A 314 16.16 0.04 -6.31
C VAL A 314 15.64 1.36 -6.86
N THR A 315 14.88 1.37 -7.96
CA THR A 315 14.40 2.63 -8.56
C THR A 315 13.35 3.38 -7.73
N GLU A 316 12.46 2.69 -7.02
CA GLU A 316 11.39 3.31 -6.22
C GLU A 316 11.94 3.96 -4.94
N TYR A 317 12.83 3.26 -4.23
CA TYR A 317 13.29 3.68 -2.91
C TYR A 317 14.59 4.50 -2.93
N THR A 318 15.14 4.81 -4.10
CA THR A 318 16.31 5.69 -4.25
C THR A 318 15.94 7.09 -4.75
N PRO A 319 16.70 8.15 -4.38
CA PRO A 319 16.39 9.50 -4.81
C PRO A 319 16.47 9.65 -6.33
N ARG A 320 15.59 10.47 -6.91
CA ARG A 320 15.58 10.76 -8.36
C ARG A 320 16.86 11.42 -8.88
N SER A 321 17.74 11.91 -8.01
CA SER A 321 19.03 12.48 -8.41
C SER A 321 20.08 11.40 -8.72
N TRP A 322 19.89 10.16 -8.28
CA TRP A 322 20.84 9.06 -8.47
C TRP A 322 20.64 8.36 -9.82
N ASN A 323 20.64 9.14 -10.90
CA ASN A 323 20.37 8.67 -12.26
C ASN A 323 21.30 7.52 -12.66
N PHE A 324 22.60 7.59 -12.31
CA PHE A 324 23.55 6.53 -12.61
C PHE A 324 23.13 5.18 -12.02
N LEU A 325 22.65 5.17 -10.77
CA LEU A 325 22.21 3.95 -10.10
C LEU A 325 20.98 3.34 -10.78
N HIS A 326 20.02 4.19 -11.19
CA HIS A 326 18.83 3.76 -11.92
C HIS A 326 19.19 3.22 -13.30
N THR A 327 20.06 3.93 -14.04
CA THR A 327 20.53 3.46 -15.35
C THR A 327 21.23 2.13 -15.21
N LEU A 328 22.13 1.98 -14.23
CA LEU A 328 22.83 0.72 -13.96
C LEU A 328 21.84 -0.40 -13.61
N SER A 329 20.85 -0.16 -12.76
CA SER A 329 19.89 -1.20 -12.37
C SER A 329 19.04 -1.67 -13.56
N TRP A 330 18.60 -0.75 -14.42
CA TRP A 330 17.86 -1.06 -15.64
C TRP A 330 18.71 -1.81 -16.67
N VAL A 331 19.96 -1.40 -16.83
CA VAL A 331 20.94 -2.07 -17.71
C VAL A 331 21.16 -3.51 -17.23
N LEU A 332 21.44 -3.73 -15.94
CA LEU A 332 21.60 -5.07 -15.37
C LEU A 332 20.34 -5.93 -15.53
N ASN A 333 19.16 -5.35 -15.36
CA ASN A 333 17.90 -6.06 -15.57
C ASN A 333 17.71 -6.48 -17.04
N LEU A 334 17.95 -5.57 -17.99
CA LEU A 334 17.80 -5.84 -19.42
C LEU A 334 18.81 -6.90 -19.90
N PHE A 335 20.08 -6.75 -19.52
CA PHE A 335 21.10 -7.73 -19.88
C PHE A 335 20.86 -9.08 -19.18
N GLY A 336 20.43 -9.09 -17.92
CA GLY A 336 20.07 -10.33 -17.22
C GLY A 336 18.92 -11.06 -17.94
N ILE A 337 17.87 -10.34 -18.35
CA ILE A 337 16.77 -10.90 -19.14
C ILE A 337 17.26 -11.46 -20.48
N PHE A 338 18.11 -10.72 -21.20
CA PHE A 338 18.70 -11.17 -22.45
C PHE A 338 19.54 -12.44 -22.27
N PHE A 339 20.37 -12.50 -21.23
CA PHE A 339 21.23 -13.65 -20.95
C PHE A 339 20.44 -14.90 -20.55
N ILE A 340 19.29 -14.77 -19.89
CA ILE A 340 18.37 -15.89 -19.64
C ILE A 340 17.93 -16.52 -20.97
N LEU A 341 17.49 -15.69 -21.91
CA LEU A 341 17.02 -16.17 -23.21
C LEU A 341 18.17 -16.76 -24.04
N ALA A 342 19.32 -16.07 -24.08
CA ALA A 342 20.50 -16.52 -24.83
C ALA A 342 21.09 -17.83 -24.30
N ALA A 343 20.85 -18.18 -23.03
CA ALA A 343 21.27 -19.47 -22.47
C ALA A 343 20.40 -20.66 -22.90
N HIS A 344 19.19 -20.40 -23.43
CA HIS A 344 18.18 -21.38 -23.80
C HIS A 344 17.69 -22.22 -22.60
N GLU A 345 17.71 -21.63 -21.40
CA GLU A 345 17.27 -22.29 -20.15
C GLU A 345 15.78 -22.06 -19.86
N HIS A 346 15.17 -21.03 -20.46
CA HIS A 346 13.75 -20.72 -20.34
C HIS A 346 13.16 -20.35 -21.71
N TYR A 347 11.85 -20.58 -21.89
CA TYR A 347 11.14 -20.08 -23.06
C TYR A 347 10.97 -18.55 -22.99
N SER A 348 10.85 -17.91 -24.14
CA SER A 348 10.59 -16.48 -24.26
C SER A 348 9.31 -16.06 -23.56
N ILE A 349 8.28 -16.93 -23.62
CA ILE A 349 7.00 -16.71 -22.94
C ILE A 349 7.18 -16.67 -21.41
N ASP A 350 8.07 -17.49 -20.85
CA ASP A 350 8.30 -17.56 -19.41
C ASP A 350 8.87 -16.25 -18.88
N VAL A 351 9.79 -15.68 -19.64
CA VAL A 351 10.47 -14.42 -19.35
C VAL A 351 9.50 -13.26 -19.53
N PHE A 352 8.73 -13.24 -20.61
CA PHE A 352 7.75 -12.19 -20.88
C PHE A 352 6.65 -12.14 -19.79
N ILE A 353 6.04 -13.28 -19.46
CA ILE A 353 5.00 -13.36 -18.43
C ILE A 353 5.59 -13.06 -17.04
N ALA A 354 6.83 -13.50 -16.76
CA ALA A 354 7.55 -13.14 -15.54
C ALA A 354 7.71 -11.63 -15.38
N PHE A 355 8.19 -10.95 -16.41
CA PHE A 355 8.33 -9.51 -16.42
C PHE A 355 6.97 -8.81 -16.26
N TYR A 356 5.95 -9.26 -16.99
CA TYR A 356 4.61 -8.67 -16.96
C TYR A 356 3.97 -8.75 -15.57
N ILE A 357 3.86 -9.95 -14.99
CA ILE A 357 3.22 -10.15 -13.68
C ILE A 357 3.99 -9.41 -12.58
N THR A 358 5.33 -9.46 -12.60
CA THR A 358 6.16 -8.74 -11.62
C THR A 358 5.91 -7.23 -11.68
N THR A 359 5.90 -6.66 -12.89
CA THR A 359 5.59 -5.24 -13.11
C THR A 359 4.19 -4.88 -12.62
N ARG A 360 3.17 -5.66 -12.99
CA ARG A 360 1.79 -5.37 -12.58
C ARG A 360 1.58 -5.48 -11.08
N LEU A 361 2.09 -6.54 -10.45
CA LEU A 361 2.00 -6.70 -9.00
C LEU A 361 2.74 -5.58 -8.26
N PHE A 362 3.93 -5.20 -8.72
CA PHE A 362 4.68 -4.09 -8.14
C PHE A 362 3.90 -2.78 -8.22
N LEU A 363 3.40 -2.43 -9.41
CA LEU A 363 2.64 -1.19 -9.63
C LEU A 363 1.33 -1.18 -8.85
N TYR A 364 0.57 -2.27 -8.84
CA TYR A 364 -0.67 -2.36 -8.08
C TYR A 364 -0.43 -2.24 -6.58
N TYR A 365 0.59 -2.91 -6.05
CA TYR A 365 0.96 -2.83 -4.65
C TYR A 365 1.31 -1.39 -4.25
N HIS A 366 2.19 -0.72 -5.01
CA HIS A 366 2.63 0.64 -4.68
C HIS A 366 1.52 1.67 -4.92
N THR A 367 0.67 1.49 -5.92
CA THR A 367 -0.50 2.37 -6.15
C THR A 367 -1.47 2.29 -4.97
N LEU A 368 -1.75 1.09 -4.47
CA LEU A 368 -2.61 0.88 -3.30
C LEU A 368 -1.95 1.42 -2.01
N ALA A 369 -0.64 1.21 -1.83
CA ALA A 369 0.09 1.69 -0.65
C ALA A 369 0.22 3.22 -0.62
N ASN A 370 0.30 3.86 -1.80
CA ASN A 370 0.47 5.30 -1.93
C ASN A 370 -0.88 6.05 -1.87
N THR A 371 -1.99 5.39 -2.21
CA THR A 371 -3.33 6.01 -2.26
C THR A 371 -4.12 5.75 -0.98
N ARG A 372 -4.24 6.78 -0.13
CA ARG A 372 -4.93 6.70 1.18
C ARG A 372 -6.38 6.21 1.11
N ALA A 373 -7.11 6.57 0.05
CA ALA A 373 -8.52 6.20 -0.11
C ALA A 373 -8.76 4.68 -0.19
N TYR A 374 -7.78 3.91 -0.67
CA TYR A 374 -7.91 2.46 -0.80
C TYR A 374 -7.44 1.68 0.44
N GLN A 375 -6.56 2.25 1.27
CA GLN A 375 -6.08 1.59 2.48
C GLN A 375 -7.20 1.32 3.51
N GLN A 376 -8.22 2.18 3.55
CA GLN A 376 -9.37 2.05 4.47
C GLN A 376 -10.59 1.38 3.82
N SER A 377 -10.51 1.01 2.54
CA SER A 377 -11.64 0.39 1.84
C SER A 377 -11.83 -1.06 2.26
N ARG A 378 -13.06 -1.42 2.65
CA ARG A 378 -13.48 -2.81 2.95
C ARG A 378 -13.20 -3.76 1.76
N ARG A 379 -13.28 -3.25 0.52
CA ARG A 379 -13.00 -4.01 -0.70
C ARG A 379 -11.51 -4.39 -0.80
N ALA A 380 -10.60 -3.45 -0.52
CA ALA A 380 -9.17 -3.75 -0.56
C ALA A 380 -8.77 -4.82 0.48
N ARG A 381 -9.42 -4.82 1.65
CA ARG A 381 -9.20 -5.84 2.70
C ARG A 381 -9.65 -7.24 2.29
N ILE A 382 -10.74 -7.35 1.53
CA ILE A 382 -11.27 -8.64 1.05
C ILE A 382 -10.42 -9.19 -0.10
N TRP A 383 -10.10 -8.36 -1.08
CA TRP A 383 -9.36 -8.78 -2.27
C TRP A 383 -7.85 -8.94 -2.03
N PHE A 384 -7.30 -8.19 -1.08
CA PHE A 384 -5.87 -8.21 -0.74
C PHE A 384 -5.65 -8.24 0.78
N PRO A 385 -5.98 -9.37 1.45
CA PRO A 385 -5.91 -9.48 2.91
C PRO A 385 -4.48 -9.31 3.45
N MET A 386 -3.49 -9.92 2.78
CA MET A 386 -2.06 -9.78 3.13
C MET A 386 -1.57 -8.32 3.00
N PHE A 387 -1.98 -7.63 1.94
CA PHE A 387 -1.68 -6.21 1.75
C PHE A 387 -2.28 -5.36 2.87
N SER A 388 -3.57 -5.56 3.15
CA SER A 388 -4.25 -4.80 4.21
C SER A 388 -3.54 -5.00 5.54
N PHE A 389 -3.22 -6.23 5.92
CA PHE A 389 -2.56 -6.53 7.19
C PHE A 389 -1.18 -5.86 7.34
N PHE A 390 -0.33 -5.95 6.31
CA PHE A 390 1.00 -5.36 6.37
C PHE A 390 0.99 -3.83 6.29
N GLU A 391 0.09 -3.21 5.52
CA GLU A 391 0.08 -1.77 5.29
C GLU A 391 -0.91 -0.98 6.18
N CYS A 392 -1.68 -1.64 7.07
CA CYS A 392 -2.65 -0.99 7.98
C CYS A 392 -2.11 0.24 8.73
N ASN A 393 -0.83 0.24 9.11
CA ASN A 393 -0.21 1.30 9.92
C ASN A 393 0.80 2.16 9.13
N VAL A 394 0.92 1.97 7.81
CA VAL A 394 1.82 2.74 6.94
C VAL A 394 1.01 3.74 6.12
N ASN A 395 1.00 4.99 6.55
CA ASN A 395 0.19 6.02 5.93
C ASN A 395 0.92 6.67 4.73
N GLY A 396 0.68 6.15 3.53
CA GLY A 396 1.10 6.66 2.20
C GLY A 396 2.54 6.34 1.75
N THR A 397 3.01 7.01 0.67
CA THR A 397 4.37 6.93 0.07
C THR A 397 5.57 7.11 1.01
N VAL A 398 6.37 6.07 1.27
CA VAL A 398 7.57 6.16 2.12
C VAL A 398 8.57 7.18 1.54
N PRO A 399 9.06 8.16 2.32
CA PRO A 399 10.04 9.12 1.83
C PRO A 399 11.43 8.46 1.69
N ASN A 400 12.16 8.84 0.64
CA ASN A 400 13.50 8.34 0.34
C ASN A 400 14.54 9.05 1.23
N GLU A 401 14.48 8.78 2.54
CA GLU A 401 15.38 9.32 3.56
C GLU A 401 16.46 8.29 3.92
N TYR A 402 17.72 8.73 3.87
CA TYR A 402 18.88 7.89 4.14
C TYR A 402 19.51 8.28 5.47
N CYS A 403 19.89 7.30 6.28
CA CYS A 403 20.53 7.47 7.58
C CYS A 403 21.64 6.43 7.72
N TRP A 404 22.79 6.84 8.28
CA TRP A 404 23.87 5.91 8.55
C TRP A 404 23.44 4.91 9.65
N PRO A 405 23.51 3.58 9.41
CA PRO A 405 22.96 2.59 10.33
C PRO A 405 23.82 2.38 11.58
N PHE A 406 25.07 2.85 11.59
CA PHE A 406 25.99 2.71 12.72
C PHE A 406 26.08 4.01 13.52
N SER A 407 26.39 3.92 14.82
CA SER A 407 26.47 5.05 15.74
C SER A 407 27.64 6.00 15.41
N LYS A 408 27.44 6.91 14.44
CA LYS A 408 28.34 7.99 13.99
C LYS A 408 29.77 7.56 13.53
N PRO A 409 30.40 8.31 12.61
CA PRO A 409 31.75 8.02 12.14
C PRO A 409 32.82 8.51 13.13
N THR A 410 32.63 8.34 14.45
CA THR A 410 33.70 8.67 15.41
C THR A 410 34.84 7.66 15.29
N ILE A 411 34.50 6.40 14.99
CA ILE A 411 35.46 5.33 14.75
C ILE A 411 36.14 5.50 13.38
N LEU A 412 35.41 5.94 12.35
CA LEU A 412 35.97 6.16 11.02
C LEU A 412 36.80 7.46 10.94
N LYS A 413 36.43 8.53 11.68
CA LYS A 413 37.30 9.69 11.89
C LYS A 413 38.59 9.30 12.61
N ARG A 414 38.53 8.47 13.66
CA ARG A 414 39.75 7.96 14.33
C ARG A 414 40.67 7.10 13.44
N LEU A 415 40.13 6.49 12.39
CA LEU A 415 40.89 5.64 11.46
C LEU A 415 41.41 6.40 10.23
N ILE A 416 40.88 7.60 9.95
CA ILE A 416 41.20 8.37 8.73
C ILE A 416 41.74 9.78 9.05
N GLY A 417 41.72 10.24 10.31
CA GLY A 417 42.27 11.52 10.78
C GLY A 417 41.40 12.20 11.83
#